data_AF-A0A914AJM9-F1
#
_entry.id   AF-A0A914AJM9-F1
#
_cell.length_a   1.000
_cell.length_b   1.000
_cell.length_c   1.000
_cell.angle_alpha   90.00
_cell.angle_beta   90.00
_cell.angle_gamma   90.00
#
_symmetry.space_group_name_H-M   'P 1'
#
loop_
_entity.id
_entity.type
_entity.pdbx_description
1 polymer ?
#
loop_
_entity_poly.entity_id
_entity_poly.type
_entity_poly.pdbx_seq_one_letter_code
_entity_poly.pdbx_strand_id
1 'polypeptide(L)'
;MWREASAYLLKMMQLSDLGDCPANCSGHGDCNDGVCVCELEYQGTECDDINNAYFVAFGLIFYLLSICCTIQLILCIQSDFRRLKNPSFQKALRVTTQKLLYVLVIIAALSRALYFSLQPYLSETWASNMMSMYYPLLLSCFSLVVCFWAEAFHLSEKQHNNPGFLRDSFRYFILFNVLLYILLVAEFITMETTSSDHQILGNVFNGCFAGLMTIEVIFFLAYGVEVFFKIKGAFTVNYHSTNQQPTSAIGQNSLKASGQSTDQSPDLTVHVSSQSVDVSIMHQSRIGLLFQGLLQIVMVLFLMLNVTEPQWRESLPVLKRNVHDVLFRIVEVGLALWFPCVLWKSRSPESLWMLNPTRLFRQTRDEEKSQGGKKEEDWLLCRTRAPTYDSTADSSKVEKEVECWICYDHQRTDAGPMIQPCECKGDVAYVHHECLKRWLMESADNPEALQCKVCQSKYQLKTGSANILKGFQLKQGLFTAIALGIMTAGPVAVYFVMKKYPSDVVSVVSIGACIFLEMVCLKYLGISLCNAYNRASISSLHIIGKMVNRPETVVTTTTTTPTTSSSESSATSASCTSSKEPSVSIVSVSVIGPEVSSDGVQVHHG
;
A
#
# COMPACT_ATOMS: atom_id res chain seq x y z
N MET A 1 48.08 -7.85 1.07
CA MET A 1 47.11 -8.81 1.66
C MET A 1 47.78 -10.01 2.35
N TRP A 2 48.22 -11.10 1.69
CA TRP A 2 48.76 -12.27 2.42
C TRP A 2 50.12 -12.04 3.13
N ARG A 3 50.99 -11.15 2.61
CA ARG A 3 52.27 -10.80 3.28
C ARG A 3 52.13 -9.77 4.41
N GLU A 4 51.05 -8.99 4.43
CA GLU A 4 50.76 -8.04 5.51
C GLU A 4 49.98 -8.72 6.64
N ALA A 5 49.10 -9.66 6.30
CA ALA A 5 48.43 -10.51 7.28
C ALA A 5 49.42 -11.40 8.06
N SER A 6 50.48 -11.90 7.41
CA SER A 6 51.53 -12.67 8.10
C SER A 6 52.37 -11.82 9.05
N ALA A 7 52.60 -10.54 8.73
CA ALA A 7 53.33 -9.63 9.61
C ALA A 7 52.47 -9.19 10.81
N TYR A 8 51.16 -9.02 10.62
CA TYR A 8 50.20 -8.79 11.70
C TYR A 8 50.03 -10.02 12.62
N LEU A 9 49.99 -11.23 12.05
CA LEU A 9 49.90 -12.49 12.81
C LEU A 9 51.18 -12.79 13.60
N LEU A 10 52.36 -12.49 13.05
CA LEU A 10 53.63 -12.64 13.80
C LEU A 10 53.74 -11.63 14.95
N LYS A 11 53.23 -10.40 14.75
CA LYS A 11 53.19 -9.37 15.80
C LYS A 11 52.17 -9.71 16.89
N MET A 12 51.03 -10.31 16.52
CA MET A 12 50.05 -10.89 17.46
C MET A 12 50.60 -12.09 18.25
N MET A 13 51.41 -12.96 17.62
CA MET A 13 52.03 -14.11 18.29
C MET A 13 53.23 -13.76 19.19
N GLN A 14 53.81 -12.56 19.04
CA GLN A 14 54.90 -12.08 19.91
C GLN A 14 54.40 -11.23 21.09
N LEU A 15 53.14 -10.77 21.07
CA LEU A 15 52.49 -10.07 22.18
C LEU A 15 51.77 -11.02 23.16
N SER A 16 51.78 -12.33 22.88
CA SER A 16 51.10 -13.37 23.67
C SER A 16 51.79 -13.72 25.00
N ASP A 17 52.92 -13.09 25.32
CA ASP A 17 53.71 -13.40 26.53
C ASP A 17 53.54 -12.35 27.66
N LEU A 18 52.56 -11.45 27.54
CA LEU A 18 52.08 -10.63 28.65
C LEU A 18 50.55 -10.55 28.54
N GLY A 19 49.83 -11.28 29.41
CA GLY A 19 48.36 -11.30 29.45
C GLY A 19 47.71 -9.98 29.91
N ASP A 20 48.39 -8.86 29.76
CA ASP A 20 47.90 -7.53 30.11
C ASP A 20 47.31 -6.87 28.88
N CYS A 21 46.04 -6.51 28.95
CA CYS A 21 45.40 -5.71 27.91
C CYS A 21 45.89 -4.26 27.92
N PRO A 22 46.03 -3.65 26.73
CA PRO A 22 46.51 -2.28 26.63
C PRO A 22 45.53 -1.32 27.33
N ALA A 23 46.08 -0.44 28.18
CA ALA A 23 45.34 0.53 29.00
C ALA A 23 44.18 -0.04 29.84
N ASN A 24 44.17 -1.35 30.12
CA ASN A 24 43.01 -2.04 30.73
C ASN A 24 41.68 -1.73 30.00
N CYS A 25 41.74 -1.64 28.67
CA CYS A 25 40.61 -1.32 27.80
C CYS A 25 39.91 0.00 28.13
N SER A 26 40.65 0.96 28.71
CA SER A 26 40.20 2.30 29.10
C SER A 26 38.91 2.33 29.96
N GLY A 27 38.55 1.20 30.58
CA GLY A 27 37.27 1.06 31.30
C GLY A 27 36.02 0.94 30.41
N HIS A 28 36.18 0.88 29.08
CA HIS A 28 35.10 0.82 28.10
C HIS A 28 35.01 -0.55 27.40
N GLY A 29 35.53 -1.60 28.05
CA GLY A 29 35.57 -2.94 27.48
C GLY A 29 36.09 -3.99 28.45
N ASP A 30 36.10 -5.24 27.98
CA ASP A 30 36.63 -6.39 28.71
C ASP A 30 37.89 -6.90 28.00
N CYS A 31 38.89 -7.30 28.79
CA CYS A 31 40.11 -7.92 28.29
C CYS A 31 39.89 -9.41 28.02
N ASN A 32 40.11 -9.87 26.79
CA ASN A 32 40.04 -11.27 26.42
C ASN A 32 41.30 -11.69 25.66
N ASP A 33 42.14 -12.52 26.29
CA ASP A 33 43.42 -13.01 25.75
C ASP A 33 44.35 -11.90 25.21
N GLY A 34 44.48 -10.80 25.95
CA GLY A 34 45.32 -9.65 25.57
C GLY A 34 44.70 -8.73 24.50
N VAL A 35 43.44 -8.95 24.12
CA VAL A 35 42.68 -8.12 23.18
C VAL A 35 41.48 -7.48 23.90
N CYS A 36 41.33 -6.17 23.76
CA CYS A 36 40.17 -5.46 24.29
C CYS A 36 38.92 -5.64 23.41
N VAL A 37 37.82 -6.05 24.03
CA VAL A 37 36.50 -6.09 23.41
C VAL A 37 35.70 -4.90 23.92
N CYS A 38 35.45 -3.92 23.05
CA CYS A 38 34.82 -2.65 23.43
C CYS A 38 33.30 -2.71 23.51
N GLU A 39 32.73 -1.85 24.34
CA GLU A 39 31.31 -1.50 24.31
C GLU A 39 30.95 -0.81 22.98
N LEU A 40 29.68 -0.90 22.55
CA LEU A 40 29.26 -0.44 21.22
C LEU A 40 29.60 1.02 20.91
N GLU A 41 29.60 1.88 21.92
CA GLU A 41 29.83 3.32 21.79
C GLU A 41 31.31 3.67 21.57
N TYR A 42 32.20 2.69 21.77
CA TYR A 42 33.65 2.83 21.71
C TYR A 42 34.28 1.88 20.70
N GLN A 43 35.48 2.22 20.25
CA GLN A 43 36.28 1.46 19.29
C GLN A 43 37.77 1.67 19.52
N GLY A 44 38.60 0.98 18.73
CA GLY A 44 40.06 1.03 18.84
C GLY A 44 40.65 -0.14 19.63
N THR A 45 41.97 -0.25 19.67
CA THR A 45 42.68 -1.35 20.36
C THR A 45 42.62 -1.23 21.88
N GLU A 46 42.37 -0.02 22.38
CA GLU A 46 42.28 0.31 23.81
C GLU A 46 40.85 0.72 24.22
N CYS A 47 39.89 0.74 23.29
CA CYS A 47 38.51 1.20 23.53
C CYS A 47 38.36 2.67 23.96
N ASP A 48 39.29 3.54 23.55
CA ASP A 48 39.29 4.96 23.92
C ASP A 48 38.61 5.86 22.88
N ASP A 49 38.51 5.40 21.62
CA ASP A 49 37.93 6.18 20.53
C ASP A 49 36.40 6.02 20.49
N ILE A 50 35.68 7.09 20.18
CA ILE A 50 34.22 7.05 19.99
C ILE A 50 33.87 6.33 18.67
N ASN A 51 32.95 5.37 18.74
CA ASN A 51 32.41 4.67 17.57
C ASN A 51 31.41 5.53 16.79
N ASN A 52 31.92 6.43 15.96
CA ASN A 52 31.10 7.30 15.12
C ASN A 52 30.16 6.54 14.17
N ALA A 53 30.52 5.33 13.75
CA ALA A 53 29.69 4.53 12.85
C ALA A 53 28.39 4.08 13.52
N TYR A 54 28.44 3.71 14.81
CA TYR A 54 27.26 3.40 15.62
C TYR A 54 26.29 4.60 15.70
N PHE A 55 26.80 5.77 16.09
CA PHE A 55 25.98 6.99 16.23
C PHE A 55 25.35 7.43 14.90
N VAL A 56 26.14 7.42 13.81
CA VAL A 56 25.63 7.79 12.48
C VAL A 56 24.59 6.78 11.97
N ALA A 57 24.79 5.48 12.21
CA ALA A 57 23.85 4.43 11.78
C ALA A 57 22.46 4.64 12.40
N PHE A 58 22.38 4.73 13.73
CA PHE A 58 21.09 4.90 14.42
C PHE A 58 20.49 6.29 14.18
N GLY A 59 21.31 7.35 14.14
CA GLY A 59 20.85 8.69 13.79
C GLY A 59 20.19 8.74 12.41
N LEU A 60 20.81 8.12 11.40
CA LEU A 60 20.28 8.06 10.03
C LEU A 60 18.92 7.37 9.96
N ILE A 61 18.74 6.26 10.70
CA ILE A 61 17.45 5.54 10.75
C ILE A 61 16.32 6.45 11.23
N PHE A 62 16.54 7.19 12.33
CA PHE A 62 15.54 8.09 12.87
C PHE A 62 15.31 9.34 12.00
N TYR A 63 16.34 9.87 11.34
CA TYR A 63 16.15 10.93 10.34
C TYR A 63 15.29 10.46 9.16
N LEU A 64 15.56 9.27 8.62
CA LEU A 64 14.75 8.70 7.54
C LEU A 64 13.31 8.47 7.96
N LEU A 65 13.08 8.00 9.18
CA LEU A 65 11.74 7.82 9.75
C LEU A 65 11.00 9.16 9.87
N SER A 66 11.67 10.20 10.35
CA SER A 66 11.11 11.56 10.42
C SER A 66 10.78 12.13 9.04
N ILE A 67 11.69 11.98 8.06
CA ILE A 67 11.46 12.41 6.67
C ILE A 67 10.27 11.66 6.08
N CYS A 68 10.17 10.35 6.28
CA CYS A 68 9.06 9.54 5.81
C CYS A 68 7.72 10.05 6.38
N CYS A 69 7.64 10.27 7.69
CA CYS A 69 6.45 10.80 8.34
C CYS A 69 6.11 12.22 7.85
N THR A 70 7.12 13.05 7.62
CA THR A 70 6.95 14.42 7.09
C THR A 70 6.35 14.38 5.68
N ILE A 71 6.86 13.52 4.80
CA ILE A 71 6.30 13.32 3.45
C ILE A 71 4.86 12.84 3.56
N GLN A 72 4.58 11.84 4.40
CA GLN A 72 3.22 11.32 4.58
C GLN A 72 2.24 12.38 5.11
N LEU A 73 2.69 13.23 6.04
CA LEU A 73 1.91 14.37 6.56
C LEU A 73 1.61 15.39 5.46
N ILE A 74 2.61 15.77 4.65
CA ILE A 74 2.43 16.68 3.52
C ILE A 74 1.41 16.10 2.52
N LEU A 75 1.54 14.82 2.17
CA LEU A 75 0.60 14.14 1.27
C LEU A 75 -0.82 14.08 1.84
N CYS A 76 -0.96 13.89 3.15
CA CYS A 76 -2.24 13.93 3.85
C CYS A 76 -2.88 15.32 3.75
N ILE A 77 -2.14 16.39 4.08
CA ILE A 77 -2.62 17.78 4.01
C ILE A 77 -2.99 18.15 2.57
N GLN A 78 -2.17 17.77 1.59
CA GLN A 78 -2.47 18.02 0.17
C GLN A 78 -3.73 17.29 -0.30
N SER A 79 -3.96 16.07 0.18
CA SER A 79 -5.18 15.32 -0.14
C SER A 79 -6.42 16.01 0.44
N ASP A 80 -6.35 16.41 1.71
CA ASP A 80 -7.44 17.13 2.38
C ASP A 80 -7.72 18.48 1.71
N PHE A 81 -6.68 19.22 1.31
CA PHE A 81 -6.82 20.48 0.59
C PHE A 81 -7.55 20.30 -0.75
N ARG A 82 -7.23 19.25 -1.51
CA ARG A 82 -7.90 18.92 -2.78
C ARG A 82 -9.36 18.47 -2.61
N ARG A 83 -9.72 17.92 -1.45
CA ARG A 83 -11.09 17.43 -1.16
C ARG A 83 -12.03 18.56 -0.72
N LEU A 84 -11.52 19.74 -0.35
CA LEU A 84 -12.33 20.86 0.09
C LEU A 84 -13.05 21.53 -1.09
N LYS A 85 -14.38 21.62 -1.02
CA LYS A 85 -15.21 22.33 -2.02
C LYS A 85 -14.80 23.80 -2.19
N ASN A 86 -14.33 24.43 -1.10
CA ASN A 86 -13.74 25.77 -1.10
C ASN A 86 -12.33 25.67 -0.50
N PRO A 87 -11.25 25.75 -1.31
CA PRO A 87 -9.89 25.54 -0.85
C PRO A 87 -9.49 26.62 0.15
N SER A 88 -9.17 26.20 1.37
CA SER A 88 -8.65 27.08 2.42
C SER A 88 -7.58 26.33 3.19
N PHE A 89 -6.40 26.93 3.30
CA PHE A 89 -5.25 26.31 3.95
C PHE A 89 -5.52 26.03 5.45
N GLN A 90 -6.16 26.96 6.15
CA GLN A 90 -6.53 26.78 7.56
C GLN A 90 -7.49 25.60 7.77
N LYS A 91 -8.41 25.38 6.83
CA LYS A 91 -9.32 24.23 6.89
C LYS A 91 -8.59 22.91 6.62
N ALA A 92 -7.61 22.90 5.71
CA ALA A 92 -6.79 21.73 5.43
C ALA A 92 -5.84 21.39 6.61
N LEU A 93 -5.36 22.40 7.33
CA LEU A 93 -4.51 22.24 8.52
C LEU A 93 -5.29 21.87 9.80
N ARG A 94 -6.61 21.65 9.71
CA ARG A 94 -7.41 21.19 10.85
C ARG A 94 -6.80 19.92 11.44
N VAL A 95 -6.55 19.96 12.75
CA VAL A 95 -5.98 18.86 13.52
C VAL A 95 -6.92 17.66 13.47
N THR A 96 -6.43 16.55 12.93
CA THR A 96 -7.06 15.23 12.94
C THR A 96 -6.17 14.28 13.71
N THR A 97 -6.71 13.17 14.21
CA THR A 97 -5.92 12.13 14.91
C THR A 97 -4.73 11.68 14.06
N GLN A 98 -4.95 11.47 12.75
CA GLN A 98 -3.88 11.10 11.82
C GLN A 98 -2.75 12.15 11.74
N LYS A 99 -3.09 13.43 11.56
CA LYS A 99 -2.09 14.51 11.45
C LYS A 99 -1.34 14.70 12.76
N LEU A 100 -2.07 14.62 13.88
CA LEU A 100 -1.46 14.71 15.21
C LEU A 100 -0.48 13.56 15.47
N LEU A 101 -0.84 12.32 15.08
CA LEU A 101 0.07 11.18 15.16
C LEU A 101 1.36 11.42 14.36
N TYR A 102 1.26 11.90 13.12
CA TYR A 102 2.46 12.22 12.34
C TYR A 102 3.32 13.29 13.02
N VAL A 103 2.72 14.37 13.53
CA VAL A 103 3.46 15.42 14.22
C VAL A 103 4.20 14.87 15.45
N LEU A 104 3.52 14.08 16.29
CA LEU A 104 4.14 13.49 17.48
C LEU A 104 5.28 12.53 17.12
N VAL A 105 5.10 11.67 16.12
CA VAL A 105 6.14 10.73 15.65
C VAL A 105 7.32 11.47 15.03
N ILE A 106 7.09 12.57 14.29
CA ILE A 106 8.16 13.42 13.76
C ILE A 106 8.98 14.01 14.90
N ILE A 107 8.33 14.56 15.93
CA ILE A 107 9.02 15.15 17.09
C ILE A 107 9.81 14.07 17.85
N ALA A 108 9.23 12.90 18.11
CA ALA A 108 9.92 11.77 18.74
C ALA A 108 11.12 11.29 17.94
N ALA A 109 10.95 11.09 16.63
CA ALA A 109 12.04 10.63 15.77
C ALA A 109 13.16 11.67 15.66
N LEU A 110 12.82 12.96 15.56
CA LEU A 110 13.82 14.03 15.53
C LEU A 110 14.55 14.16 16.85
N SER A 111 13.87 14.08 18.00
CA SER A 111 14.54 14.16 19.30
C SER A 111 15.58 13.05 19.46
N ARG A 112 15.25 11.82 19.02
CA ARG A 112 16.16 10.68 19.04
C ARG A 112 17.28 10.79 17.99
N ALA A 113 16.99 11.27 16.80
CA ALA A 113 18.02 11.50 15.78
C ALA A 113 19.05 12.56 16.23
N LEU A 114 18.56 13.63 16.86
CA LEU A 114 19.39 14.68 17.44
C LEU A 114 20.25 14.17 18.59
N TYR A 115 19.72 13.30 19.46
CA TYR A 115 20.51 12.62 20.50
C TYR A 115 21.75 11.95 19.89
N PHE A 116 21.57 11.03 18.92
CA PHE A 116 22.72 10.34 18.30
C PHE A 116 23.65 11.28 17.52
N SER A 117 23.15 12.37 16.96
CA SER A 117 23.97 13.32 16.18
C SER A 117 24.78 14.28 17.05
N LEU A 118 24.24 14.63 18.22
CA LEU A 118 24.80 15.65 19.10
C LEU A 118 25.50 15.07 20.32
N GLN A 119 25.37 13.77 20.61
CA GLN A 119 25.98 13.11 21.77
C GLN A 119 27.45 13.50 22.02
N PRO A 120 28.34 13.59 21.00
CA PRO A 120 29.74 14.00 21.23
C PRO A 120 29.92 15.44 21.74
N TYR A 121 28.89 16.29 21.62
CA TYR A 121 28.93 17.71 21.96
C TYR A 121 28.06 18.05 23.18
N LEU A 122 27.29 17.10 23.71
CA LEU A 122 26.38 17.31 24.84
C LEU A 122 27.08 16.95 26.16
N SER A 123 26.71 17.64 27.25
CA SER A 123 27.07 17.18 28.59
C SER A 123 26.34 15.88 28.92
N GLU A 124 26.87 15.10 29.86
CA GLU A 124 26.25 13.83 30.30
C GLU A 124 24.79 14.02 30.74
N THR A 125 24.48 15.13 31.42
CA THR A 125 23.11 15.47 31.83
C THR A 125 22.18 15.67 30.64
N TRP A 126 22.60 16.45 29.65
CA TRP A 126 21.82 16.69 28.43
C TRP A 126 21.66 15.44 27.57
N ALA A 127 22.70 14.61 27.48
CA ALA A 127 22.63 13.33 26.78
C ALA A 127 21.59 12.40 27.42
N SER A 128 21.62 12.22 28.75
CA SER A 128 20.64 11.42 29.49
C SER A 128 19.21 11.96 29.31
N ASN A 129 19.04 13.27 29.46
CA ASN A 129 17.76 13.94 29.31
C ASN A 129 17.17 13.81 27.89
N MET A 130 18.00 13.94 26.85
CA MET A 130 17.59 13.73 25.45
C MET A 130 17.29 12.26 25.15
N MET A 131 18.02 11.33 25.76
CA MET A 131 17.76 9.89 25.70
C MET A 131 16.38 9.55 26.27
N SER A 132 16.00 10.14 27.41
CA SER A 132 14.69 9.93 28.07
C SER A 132 13.53 10.59 27.30
N MET A 133 13.72 11.78 26.72
CA MET A 133 12.68 12.57 26.04
C MET A 133 11.87 11.80 24.99
N TYR A 134 12.50 10.84 24.30
CA TYR A 134 11.85 10.04 23.25
C TYR A 134 10.67 9.20 23.77
N TYR A 135 10.78 8.57 24.94
CA TYR A 135 9.74 7.64 25.41
C TYR A 135 8.43 8.32 25.76
N PRO A 136 8.41 9.48 26.47
CA PRO A 136 7.21 10.29 26.64
C PRO A 136 6.55 10.68 25.31
N LEU A 137 7.31 11.12 24.31
CA LEU A 137 6.76 11.50 23.01
C LEU A 137 6.12 10.31 22.28
N LEU A 138 6.73 9.12 22.39
CA LEU A 138 6.20 7.90 21.81
C LEU A 138 4.95 7.41 22.57
N LEU A 139 4.95 7.49 23.90
CA LEU A 139 3.79 7.24 24.77
C LEU A 139 2.61 8.17 24.44
N SER A 140 2.87 9.43 24.10
CA SER A 140 1.83 10.34 23.60
C SER A 140 1.19 9.82 22.32
N CYS A 141 1.97 9.22 21.42
CA CYS A 141 1.44 8.62 20.20
C CYS A 141 0.52 7.44 20.52
N PHE A 142 0.94 6.52 21.38
CA PHE A 142 0.12 5.35 21.72
C PHE A 142 -1.09 5.68 22.57
N SER A 143 -0.96 6.58 23.55
CA SER A 143 -2.11 7.05 24.35
C SER A 143 -3.18 7.71 23.48
N LEU A 144 -2.79 8.39 22.39
CA LEU A 144 -3.73 8.94 21.40
C LEU A 144 -4.48 7.83 20.65
N VAL A 145 -3.78 6.75 20.26
CA VAL A 145 -4.39 5.58 19.61
C VAL A 145 -5.37 4.87 20.56
N VAL A 146 -4.97 4.63 21.80
CA VAL A 146 -5.80 4.01 22.84
C VAL A 146 -7.05 4.83 23.10
N CYS A 147 -6.91 6.15 23.30
CA CYS A 147 -8.07 7.04 23.52
C CYS A 147 -9.01 7.04 22.31
N PHE A 148 -8.45 6.98 21.10
CA PHE A 148 -9.24 6.91 19.86
C PHE A 148 -10.03 5.59 19.77
N TRP A 149 -9.40 4.46 20.06
CA TRP A 149 -10.09 3.17 20.08
C TRP A 149 -11.14 3.10 21.19
N ALA A 150 -10.82 3.58 22.39
CA ALA A 150 -11.77 3.63 23.50
C ALA A 150 -13.06 4.39 23.12
N GLU A 151 -12.91 5.60 22.54
CA GLU A 151 -14.04 6.41 22.08
C GLU A 151 -14.83 5.74 20.96
N ALA A 152 -14.13 5.18 19.97
CA ALA A 152 -14.76 4.51 18.84
C ALA A 152 -15.62 3.30 19.27
N PHE A 153 -15.24 2.60 20.34
CA PHE A 153 -15.97 1.41 20.81
C PHE A 153 -17.04 1.70 21.86
N HIS A 154 -16.84 2.67 22.75
CA HIS A 154 -17.71 2.88 23.90
C HIS A 154 -18.74 4.00 23.69
N LEU A 155 -18.54 4.89 22.72
CA LEU A 155 -19.38 6.09 22.53
C LEU A 155 -20.07 6.12 21.15
N SER A 156 -20.16 4.95 20.50
CA SER A 156 -20.51 4.76 19.08
C SER A 156 -21.90 5.26 18.64
N GLU A 157 -22.82 5.60 19.54
CA GLU A 157 -24.14 6.11 19.15
C GLU A 157 -24.15 7.58 18.72
N LYS A 158 -23.26 8.44 19.26
CA LYS A 158 -23.26 9.89 18.97
C LYS A 158 -22.35 10.33 17.82
N GLN A 159 -21.40 9.50 17.39
CA GLN A 159 -20.37 9.86 16.40
C GLN A 159 -20.84 9.77 14.94
N HIS A 160 -22.01 9.17 14.68
CA HIS A 160 -22.53 8.96 13.33
C HIS A 160 -22.82 10.25 12.54
N ASN A 161 -23.01 11.38 13.24
CA ASN A 161 -23.38 12.65 12.61
C ASN A 161 -22.22 13.66 12.49
N ASN A 162 -21.06 13.42 13.12
CA ASN A 162 -19.92 14.33 13.00
C ASN A 162 -18.58 13.64 13.37
N PRO A 163 -17.72 13.29 12.40
CA PRO A 163 -16.38 12.77 12.66
C PRO A 163 -15.47 13.92 13.14
N GLY A 164 -15.62 14.32 14.40
CA GLY A 164 -14.75 15.26 15.07
C GLY A 164 -13.46 14.61 15.58
N PHE A 165 -12.47 15.45 15.89
CA PHE A 165 -11.33 15.09 16.74
C PHE A 165 -11.85 14.65 18.14
N LEU A 166 -11.10 13.76 18.82
CA LEU A 166 -11.44 13.17 20.13
C LEU A 166 -12.29 14.11 20.98
N ARG A 167 -13.48 13.67 21.39
CA ARG A 167 -14.47 14.55 22.03
C ARG A 167 -14.54 14.27 23.52
N ASP A 168 -14.84 13.02 23.86
CA ASP A 168 -15.07 12.60 25.25
C ASP A 168 -13.78 12.02 25.86
N SER A 169 -13.00 11.25 25.08
CA SER A 169 -11.74 10.67 25.55
C SER A 169 -10.57 11.67 25.53
N PHE A 170 -10.78 12.86 24.95
CA PHE A 170 -9.74 13.90 24.87
C PHE A 170 -9.28 14.39 26.24
N ARG A 171 -10.17 14.45 27.23
CA ARG A 171 -9.79 14.85 28.60
C ARG A 171 -8.80 13.88 29.23
N TYR A 172 -9.00 12.57 29.03
CA TYR A 172 -8.07 11.55 29.53
C TYR A 172 -6.74 11.60 28.80
N PHE A 173 -6.76 11.79 27.48
CA PHE A 173 -5.55 12.00 26.69
C PHE A 173 -4.73 13.17 27.24
N ILE A 174 -5.36 14.33 27.46
CA ILE A 174 -4.66 15.50 28.00
C ILE A 174 -4.16 15.26 29.41
N LEU A 175 -4.98 14.69 30.32
CA LEU A 175 -4.57 14.42 31.69
C LEU A 175 -3.34 13.49 31.76
N PHE A 176 -3.37 12.39 31.01
CA PHE A 176 -2.26 11.44 30.94
C PHE A 176 -0.99 12.09 30.41
N ASN A 177 -1.09 12.88 29.33
CA ASN A 177 0.06 13.53 28.73
C ASN A 177 0.61 14.67 29.60
N VAL A 178 -0.25 15.43 30.29
CA VAL A 178 0.19 16.44 31.26
C VAL A 178 0.99 15.78 32.38
N LEU A 179 0.51 14.68 32.97
CA LEU A 179 1.25 13.93 33.98
C LEU A 179 2.60 13.44 33.43
N LEU A 180 2.59 12.87 32.23
CA LEU A 180 3.77 12.34 31.57
C LEU A 180 4.84 13.41 31.31
N TYR A 181 4.45 14.60 30.83
CA TYR A 181 5.39 15.70 30.60
C TYR A 181 5.80 16.42 31.88
N ILE A 182 4.96 16.45 32.92
CA ILE A 182 5.38 16.91 34.24
C ILE A 182 6.51 16.02 34.78
N LEU A 183 6.40 14.69 34.64
CA LEU A 183 7.47 13.77 35.03
C LEU A 183 8.76 14.00 34.21
N LEU A 184 8.65 14.23 32.90
CA LEU A 184 9.80 14.55 32.06
C LEU A 184 10.47 15.88 32.48
N VAL A 185 9.69 16.93 32.73
CA VAL A 185 10.25 18.21 33.18
C VAL A 185 10.86 18.07 34.58
N ALA A 186 10.24 17.28 35.46
CA ALA A 186 10.80 16.99 36.78
C ALA A 186 12.14 16.24 36.67
N GLU A 187 12.26 15.26 35.77
CA GLU A 187 13.53 14.58 35.48
C GLU A 187 14.60 15.58 35.06
N PHE A 188 14.33 16.42 34.06
CA PHE A 188 15.27 17.44 33.57
C PHE A 188 15.74 18.38 34.68
N ILE A 189 14.81 18.92 35.47
CA ILE A 189 15.13 19.86 36.55
C ILE A 189 15.93 19.16 37.66
N THR A 190 15.53 17.95 38.04
CA THR A 190 16.18 17.27 39.17
C THR A 190 17.58 16.75 38.78
N MET A 191 17.76 16.31 37.52
CA MET A 191 19.06 15.95 36.96
C MET A 191 20.01 17.14 36.86
N GLU A 192 19.53 18.36 36.63
CA GLU A 192 20.41 19.54 36.55
C GLU A 192 20.76 20.12 37.94
N THR A 193 19.87 19.96 38.92
CA THR A 193 19.99 20.62 40.23
C THR A 193 20.68 19.79 41.31
N THR A 194 20.63 18.46 41.24
CA THR A 194 21.11 17.57 42.30
C THR A 194 22.31 16.75 41.82
N SER A 195 23.52 17.06 42.31
CA SER A 195 24.76 16.40 41.87
C SER A 195 25.10 15.08 42.58
N SER A 196 24.45 14.79 43.70
CA SER A 196 24.90 13.75 44.64
C SER A 196 24.33 12.35 44.36
N ASP A 197 23.11 12.26 43.79
CA ASP A 197 22.31 11.03 43.72
C ASP A 197 21.75 10.73 42.31
N HIS A 198 22.46 11.13 41.24
CA HIS A 198 21.98 10.99 39.85
C HIS A 198 21.53 9.57 39.50
N GLN A 199 22.24 8.54 39.96
CA GLN A 199 21.92 7.14 39.65
C GLN A 199 20.62 6.67 40.29
N ILE A 200 20.41 6.97 41.58
CA ILE A 200 19.19 6.57 42.31
C ILE A 200 17.99 7.30 41.70
N LEU A 201 18.15 8.60 41.47
CA LEU A 201 17.10 9.45 40.94
C LEU A 201 16.73 9.09 39.50
N GLY A 202 17.71 8.78 38.65
CA GLY A 202 17.49 8.25 37.30
C GLY A 202 16.72 6.93 37.31
N ASN A 203 17.05 6.01 38.21
CA ASN A 203 16.31 4.75 38.36
C ASN A 203 14.85 4.96 38.79
N VAL A 204 14.58 5.95 39.64
CA VAL A 204 13.20 6.31 40.04
C VAL A 204 12.40 6.84 38.86
N PHE A 205 12.95 7.78 38.08
CA PHE A 205 12.25 8.31 36.90
C PHE A 205 12.05 7.24 35.82
N ASN A 206 13.08 6.44 35.52
CA ASN A 206 13.00 5.31 34.60
C ASN A 206 11.94 4.29 35.05
N GLY A 207 11.85 4.01 36.35
CA GLY A 207 10.81 3.17 36.94
C GLY A 207 9.40 3.75 36.77
N CYS A 208 9.24 5.06 36.96
CA CYS A 208 7.96 5.75 36.71
C CYS A 208 7.54 5.66 35.23
N PHE A 209 8.45 5.90 34.28
CA PHE A 209 8.16 5.76 32.86
C PHE A 209 7.87 4.31 32.46
N ALA A 210 8.61 3.34 33.01
CA ALA A 210 8.35 1.92 32.80
C ALA A 210 6.96 1.53 33.33
N GLY A 211 6.54 2.06 34.48
CA GLY A 211 5.19 1.89 35.03
C GLY A 211 4.11 2.48 34.12
N LEU A 212 4.29 3.71 33.62
CA LEU A 212 3.36 4.35 32.69
C LEU A 212 3.29 3.62 31.34
N MET A 213 4.42 3.16 30.81
CA MET A 213 4.47 2.27 29.65
C MET A 213 3.70 0.98 29.92
N THR A 214 3.89 0.33 31.08
CA THR A 214 3.16 -0.89 31.43
C THR A 214 1.64 -0.67 31.42
N ILE A 215 1.17 0.44 32.00
CA ILE A 215 -0.24 0.82 31.99
C ILE A 215 -0.74 1.03 30.55
N GLU A 216 0.03 1.75 29.73
CA GLU A 216 -0.31 2.00 28.32
C GLU A 216 -0.42 0.69 27.53
N VAL A 217 0.55 -0.21 27.66
CA VAL A 217 0.55 -1.52 26.99
C VAL A 217 -0.66 -2.36 27.39
N ILE A 218 -1.08 -2.33 28.67
CA ILE A 218 -2.29 -3.03 29.12
C ILE A 218 -3.52 -2.51 28.37
N PHE A 219 -3.69 -1.20 28.27
CA PHE A 219 -4.82 -0.63 27.52
C PHE A 219 -4.71 -0.87 26.02
N PHE A 220 -3.51 -0.76 25.43
CA PHE A 220 -3.28 -1.05 24.03
C PHE A 220 -3.64 -2.49 23.69
N LEU A 221 -3.27 -3.47 24.52
CA LEU A 221 -3.64 -4.86 24.33
C LEU A 221 -5.14 -5.09 24.55
N ALA A 222 -5.74 -4.50 25.59
CA ALA A 222 -7.17 -4.64 25.86
C ALA A 222 -8.03 -4.15 24.68
N TYR A 223 -7.78 -2.92 24.19
CA TYR A 223 -8.48 -2.38 23.03
C TYR A 223 -8.01 -3.02 21.71
N GLY A 224 -6.75 -3.42 21.62
CA GLY A 224 -6.19 -4.11 20.46
C GLY A 224 -6.88 -5.45 20.22
N VAL A 225 -7.11 -6.26 21.26
CA VAL A 225 -7.83 -7.53 21.14
C VAL A 225 -9.26 -7.31 20.63
N GLU A 226 -9.96 -6.29 21.12
CA GLU A 226 -11.28 -5.89 20.61
C GLU A 226 -11.24 -5.55 19.11
N VAL A 227 -10.25 -4.73 18.69
CA VAL A 227 -10.02 -4.40 17.27
C VAL A 227 -9.76 -5.67 16.46
N PHE A 228 -8.89 -6.57 16.95
CA PHE A 228 -8.49 -7.79 16.27
C PHE A 228 -9.68 -8.71 15.97
N PHE A 229 -10.53 -8.96 16.97
CA PHE A 229 -11.69 -9.83 16.82
C PHE A 229 -12.81 -9.17 16.02
N LYS A 230 -13.05 -7.86 16.19
CA LYS A 230 -14.07 -7.15 15.40
C LYS A 230 -13.70 -7.04 13.92
N ILE A 231 -12.41 -6.89 13.60
CA ILE A 231 -11.89 -7.02 12.23
C ILE A 231 -12.24 -8.40 11.67
N LYS A 232 -12.12 -9.49 12.44
CA LYS A 232 -12.51 -10.84 12.00
C LYS A 232 -14.02 -10.97 11.78
N GLY A 233 -14.84 -10.51 12.72
CA GLY A 233 -16.29 -10.62 12.63
C GLY A 233 -16.85 -9.99 11.36
N ALA A 234 -16.45 -8.75 11.04
CA ALA A 234 -16.94 -8.05 9.86
C ALA A 234 -16.57 -8.72 8.53
N PHE A 235 -15.41 -9.38 8.43
CA PHE A 235 -15.05 -10.10 7.21
C PHE A 235 -15.67 -11.51 7.12
N THR A 236 -15.87 -12.19 8.25
CA THR A 236 -16.54 -13.50 8.29
C THR A 236 -18.05 -13.38 8.03
N VAL A 237 -18.71 -12.33 8.53
CA VAL A 237 -20.12 -12.06 8.22
C VAL A 237 -20.31 -11.82 6.73
N ASN A 238 -19.49 -10.94 6.10
CA ASN A 238 -19.52 -10.72 4.66
C ASN A 238 -19.29 -12.02 3.85
N TYR A 239 -18.42 -12.92 4.31
CA TYR A 239 -18.18 -14.22 3.65
C TYR A 239 -19.39 -15.17 3.76
N HIS A 240 -20.08 -15.21 4.90
CA HIS A 240 -21.27 -16.05 5.07
C HIS A 240 -22.51 -15.48 4.39
N SER A 241 -22.72 -14.16 4.38
CA SER A 241 -23.78 -13.51 3.58
C SER A 241 -23.63 -13.80 2.08
N THR A 242 -22.39 -14.07 1.63
CA THR A 242 -22.10 -14.46 0.24
C THR A 242 -22.43 -15.92 -0.07
N ASN A 243 -22.38 -16.80 0.95
CA ASN A 243 -22.43 -18.26 0.78
C ASN A 243 -23.71 -18.94 1.34
N GLN A 244 -24.65 -18.19 1.94
CA GLN A 244 -25.95 -18.74 2.36
C GLN A 244 -27.02 -18.53 1.28
N GLN A 245 -27.21 -19.57 0.47
CA GLN A 245 -28.42 -19.80 -0.32
C GLN A 245 -29.51 -20.38 0.61
N PRO A 246 -30.78 -19.94 0.55
CA PRO A 246 -31.78 -20.38 1.51
C PRO A 246 -32.17 -21.84 1.25
N THR A 247 -31.92 -22.71 2.23
CA THR A 247 -32.52 -24.05 2.29
C THR A 247 -33.90 -23.92 2.93
N SER A 248 -34.93 -24.12 2.13
CA SER A 248 -36.33 -24.08 2.57
C SER A 248 -36.68 -25.33 3.38
N ALA A 249 -37.26 -25.10 4.56
CA ALA A 249 -37.88 -26.13 5.38
C ALA A 249 -39.20 -26.58 4.73
N ILE A 250 -39.32 -27.88 4.44
CA ILE A 250 -40.53 -28.54 3.94
C ILE A 250 -41.39 -28.96 5.13
N GLY A 251 -42.55 -28.32 5.31
CA GLY A 251 -43.67 -28.80 6.10
C GLY A 251 -44.74 -29.42 5.18
N GLN A 252 -45.08 -30.68 5.43
CA GLN A 252 -46.06 -31.47 4.69
C GLN A 252 -47.51 -31.02 4.97
N ASN A 253 -48.37 -30.94 3.94
CA ASN A 253 -49.65 -31.66 3.82
C ASN A 253 -50.47 -31.25 2.57
N SER A 254 -50.75 -32.25 1.70
CA SER A 254 -52.04 -32.65 1.07
C SER A 254 -53.22 -31.64 1.03
N LEU A 255 -54.09 -31.51 0.01
CA LEU A 255 -54.46 -32.36 -1.13
C LEU A 255 -55.48 -31.59 -2.05
N LYS A 256 -55.42 -31.82 -3.39
CA LYS A 256 -56.46 -31.69 -4.47
C LYS A 256 -56.99 -30.28 -4.86
N ALA A 257 -57.28 -29.93 -6.13
CA ALA A 257 -57.33 -30.66 -7.41
C ALA A 257 -57.34 -29.72 -8.65
N SER A 258 -56.79 -30.26 -9.76
CA SER A 258 -57.15 -30.13 -11.19
C SER A 258 -56.97 -28.82 -11.97
N GLY A 259 -56.21 -28.90 -13.10
CA GLY A 259 -56.40 -28.04 -14.28
C GLY A 259 -55.17 -27.60 -15.08
N GLN A 260 -54.60 -28.50 -15.90
CA GLN A 260 -54.16 -28.31 -17.30
C GLN A 260 -53.06 -27.30 -17.75
N SER A 261 -52.16 -27.85 -18.59
CA SER A 261 -51.31 -27.26 -19.67
C SER A 261 -50.00 -26.48 -19.39
N THR A 262 -48.89 -27.16 -19.75
CA THR A 262 -47.70 -26.73 -20.54
C THR A 262 -47.10 -25.33 -20.33
N ASP A 263 -45.84 -25.24 -19.87
CA ASP A 263 -44.66 -25.13 -20.75
C ASP A 263 -43.34 -25.20 -19.94
N GLN A 264 -42.28 -25.74 -20.54
CA GLN A 264 -40.95 -25.91 -19.91
C GLN A 264 -40.12 -24.62 -20.00
N SER A 265 -39.64 -24.12 -18.86
CA SER A 265 -38.52 -23.18 -18.77
C SER A 265 -37.61 -23.58 -17.59
N PRO A 266 -36.27 -23.63 -17.75
CA PRO A 266 -35.39 -23.83 -16.61
C PRO A 266 -35.12 -22.48 -15.94
N ASP A 267 -35.39 -22.47 -14.65
CA ASP A 267 -35.45 -21.33 -13.76
C ASP A 267 -34.10 -20.58 -13.64
N LEU A 268 -34.22 -19.25 -13.58
CA LEU A 268 -33.15 -18.28 -13.49
C LEU A 268 -32.60 -18.27 -12.05
N THR A 269 -31.52 -19.00 -11.80
CA THR A 269 -30.79 -18.89 -10.53
C THR A 269 -30.19 -17.50 -10.39
N VAL A 270 -30.86 -16.65 -9.61
CA VAL A 270 -30.35 -15.35 -9.15
C VAL A 270 -29.19 -15.60 -8.18
N HIS A 271 -27.97 -15.66 -8.72
CA HIS A 271 -26.76 -15.57 -7.91
C HIS A 271 -26.50 -14.11 -7.53
N VAL A 272 -26.99 -13.73 -6.36
CA VAL A 272 -26.51 -12.56 -5.62
C VAL A 272 -25.01 -12.78 -5.38
N SER A 273 -24.16 -11.94 -5.96
CA SER A 273 -22.71 -12.07 -5.86
C SER A 273 -22.12 -10.90 -5.09
N SER A 274 -21.56 -11.26 -3.92
CA SER A 274 -20.62 -10.56 -3.05
C SER A 274 -19.87 -9.34 -3.57
N GLN A 275 -19.83 -8.31 -2.73
CA GLN A 275 -18.70 -7.41 -2.60
C GLN A 275 -17.43 -8.19 -2.23
N SER A 276 -16.37 -8.03 -3.02
CA SER A 276 -15.06 -8.62 -2.72
C SER A 276 -14.44 -7.93 -1.51
N VAL A 277 -14.39 -8.66 -0.40
CA VAL A 277 -13.62 -8.30 0.79
C VAL A 277 -12.12 -8.28 0.42
N ASP A 278 -11.44 -7.17 0.67
CA ASP A 278 -9.97 -7.07 0.50
C ASP A 278 -9.25 -7.81 1.64
N VAL A 279 -9.07 -9.11 1.44
CA VAL A 279 -8.42 -10.06 2.37
C VAL A 279 -7.00 -9.59 2.75
N SER A 280 -6.32 -8.85 1.87
CA SER A 280 -4.96 -8.35 2.11
C SER A 280 -4.91 -7.35 3.27
N ILE A 281 -5.86 -6.39 3.30
CA ILE A 281 -5.95 -5.38 4.37
C ILE A 281 -6.22 -6.05 5.72
N MET A 282 -7.03 -7.12 5.73
CA MET A 282 -7.30 -7.90 6.94
C MET A 282 -6.04 -8.56 7.50
N HIS A 283 -5.23 -9.22 6.65
CA HIS A 283 -3.99 -9.85 7.13
C HIS A 283 -2.96 -8.82 7.57
N GLN A 284 -2.79 -7.74 6.81
CA GLN A 284 -1.84 -6.67 7.15
C GLN A 284 -2.16 -6.01 8.48
N SER A 285 -3.44 -5.72 8.75
CA SER A 285 -3.87 -5.10 10.02
C SER A 285 -3.64 -6.02 11.23
N ARG A 286 -3.92 -7.32 11.09
CA ARG A 286 -3.71 -8.30 12.17
C ARG A 286 -2.25 -8.51 12.51
N ILE A 287 -1.41 -8.72 11.49
CA ILE A 287 0.03 -8.90 11.69
C ILE A 287 0.62 -7.63 12.30
N GLY A 288 0.22 -6.46 11.79
CA GLY A 288 0.68 -5.17 12.32
C GLY A 288 0.29 -4.94 13.78
N LEU A 289 -0.88 -5.41 14.22
CA LEU A 289 -1.33 -5.25 15.60
C LEU A 289 -0.64 -6.23 16.57
N LEU A 290 -0.53 -7.51 16.18
CA LEU A 290 0.16 -8.52 16.98
C LEU A 290 1.65 -8.18 17.14
N PHE A 291 2.29 -7.77 16.03
CA PHE A 291 3.68 -7.36 16.04
C PHE A 291 3.90 -6.14 16.95
N GLN A 292 3.02 -5.14 16.89
CA GLN A 292 3.13 -3.97 17.74
C GLN A 292 2.92 -4.28 19.22
N GLY A 293 1.92 -5.09 19.56
CA GLY A 293 1.70 -5.52 20.94
C GLY A 293 2.90 -6.30 21.49
N LEU A 294 3.52 -7.17 20.68
CA LEU A 294 4.74 -7.88 21.06
C LEU A 294 5.91 -6.92 21.31
N LEU A 295 6.16 -5.98 20.38
CA LEU A 295 7.24 -5.00 20.54
C LEU A 295 7.06 -4.15 21.80
N GLN A 296 5.82 -3.74 22.10
CA GLN A 296 5.51 -2.99 23.31
C GLN A 296 5.79 -3.79 24.59
N ILE A 297 5.37 -5.07 24.65
CA ILE A 297 5.68 -5.95 25.79
C ILE A 297 7.18 -6.11 25.97
N VAL A 298 7.91 -6.34 24.87
CA VAL A 298 9.37 -6.49 24.89
C VAL A 298 10.04 -5.19 25.34
N MET A 299 9.55 -4.03 24.91
CA MET A 299 10.05 -2.73 25.36
C MET A 299 9.84 -2.52 26.85
N VAL A 300 8.67 -2.86 27.39
CA VAL A 300 8.40 -2.79 28.84
C VAL A 300 9.39 -3.69 29.58
N LEU A 301 9.61 -4.92 29.11
CA LEU A 301 10.60 -5.82 29.71
C LEU A 301 12.00 -5.20 29.71
N PHE A 302 12.42 -4.61 28.58
CA PHE A 302 13.70 -3.92 28.48
C PHE A 302 13.81 -2.72 29.43
N LEU A 303 12.78 -1.89 29.56
CA LEU A 303 12.78 -0.78 30.51
C LEU A 303 12.87 -1.27 31.95
N MET A 304 12.19 -2.38 32.28
CA MET A 304 12.31 -3.00 33.61
C MET A 304 13.71 -3.59 33.85
N LEU A 305 14.35 -4.15 32.82
CA LEU A 305 15.74 -4.62 32.88
C LEU A 305 16.73 -3.46 33.05
N ASN A 306 16.47 -2.30 32.44
CA ASN A 306 17.29 -1.10 32.63
C ASN A 306 17.20 -0.59 34.09
N VAL A 307 16.04 -0.70 34.74
CA VAL A 307 15.92 -0.32 36.17
C VAL A 307 16.76 -1.26 37.07
N THR A 308 16.90 -2.53 36.70
CA THR A 308 17.73 -3.51 37.43
C THR A 308 19.17 -3.60 36.91
N GLU A 309 19.55 -2.76 35.94
CA GLU A 309 20.85 -2.75 35.26
C GLU A 309 22.06 -2.82 36.20
N PRO A 310 22.14 -2.05 37.31
CA PRO A 310 23.28 -2.11 38.22
C PRO A 310 23.49 -3.50 38.85
N GLN A 311 22.45 -4.33 38.92
CA GLN A 311 22.51 -5.64 39.57
C GLN A 311 23.06 -6.74 38.65
N TRP A 312 22.92 -6.59 37.33
CA TRP A 312 23.27 -7.65 36.37
C TRP A 312 24.33 -7.24 35.35
N ARG A 313 24.51 -5.95 35.07
CA ARG A 313 25.39 -5.47 33.98
C ARG A 313 26.85 -5.88 34.19
N GLU A 314 27.37 -5.76 35.41
CA GLU A 314 28.75 -6.13 35.74
C GLU A 314 28.99 -7.66 35.68
N SER A 315 27.94 -8.46 35.84
CA SER A 315 28.05 -9.93 35.80
C SER A 315 28.08 -10.50 34.38
N LEU A 316 27.82 -9.67 33.36
CA LEU A 316 27.77 -10.12 31.97
C LEU A 316 29.00 -9.64 31.17
N PRO A 317 29.59 -10.53 30.36
CA PRO A 317 30.67 -10.14 29.46
C PRO A 317 30.17 -9.11 28.44
N VAL A 318 31.05 -8.18 28.03
CA VAL A 318 30.76 -7.08 27.08
C VAL A 318 29.98 -7.53 25.85
N LEU A 319 30.31 -8.69 25.26
CA LEU A 319 29.59 -9.17 24.08
C LEU A 319 28.09 -9.35 24.32
N LYS A 320 27.69 -9.86 25.50
CA LYS A 320 26.28 -10.02 25.86
C LYS A 320 25.62 -8.66 26.13
N ARG A 321 26.36 -7.71 26.72
CA ARG A 321 25.90 -6.32 26.91
C ARG A 321 25.63 -5.66 25.56
N ASN A 322 26.57 -5.75 24.63
CA ASN A 322 26.43 -5.23 23.27
C ASN A 322 25.22 -5.85 22.53
N VAL A 323 24.99 -7.16 22.67
CA VAL A 323 23.80 -7.80 22.08
C VAL A 323 22.51 -7.25 22.70
N HIS A 324 22.47 -7.10 24.03
CA HIS A 324 21.33 -6.51 24.72
C HIS A 324 21.04 -5.09 24.21
N ASP A 325 22.06 -4.26 24.07
CA ASP A 325 21.91 -2.87 23.65
C ASP A 325 21.48 -2.75 22.19
N VAL A 326 22.02 -3.58 21.29
CA VAL A 326 21.54 -3.64 19.90
C VAL A 326 20.07 -4.09 19.84
N LEU A 327 19.70 -5.12 20.59
CA LEU A 327 18.30 -5.61 20.61
C LEU A 327 17.34 -4.55 21.14
N PHE A 328 17.73 -3.85 22.20
CA PHE A 328 17.00 -2.70 22.74
C PHE A 328 16.74 -1.65 21.65
N ARG A 329 17.78 -1.25 20.91
CA ARG A 329 17.65 -0.27 19.81
C ARG A 329 16.81 -0.76 18.66
N ILE A 330 16.88 -2.04 18.30
CA ILE A 330 16.03 -2.62 17.25
C ILE A 330 14.55 -2.54 17.65
N VAL A 331 14.21 -2.90 18.88
CA VAL A 331 12.84 -2.81 19.39
C VAL A 331 12.36 -1.37 19.44
N GLU A 332 13.21 -0.45 19.91
CA GLU A 332 12.95 0.99 19.94
C GLU A 332 12.62 1.56 18.55
N VAL A 333 13.44 1.26 17.54
CA VAL A 333 13.17 1.63 16.14
C VAL A 333 11.87 1.00 15.66
N GLY A 334 11.63 -0.26 15.98
CA GLY A 334 10.43 -1.01 15.60
C GLY A 334 9.14 -0.35 16.07
N LEU A 335 9.11 0.15 17.32
CA LEU A 335 7.95 0.84 17.87
C LEU A 335 7.59 2.11 17.10
N ALA A 336 8.58 2.92 16.73
CA ALA A 336 8.35 4.13 15.94
C ALA A 336 7.99 3.81 14.47
N LEU A 337 8.59 2.77 13.89
CA LEU A 337 8.38 2.37 12.49
C LEU A 337 6.94 1.91 12.22
N TRP A 338 6.25 1.42 13.24
CA TRP A 338 4.86 1.00 13.12
C TRP A 338 3.92 2.10 12.60
N PHE A 339 4.09 3.35 13.04
CA PHE A 339 3.21 4.45 12.65
C PHE A 339 3.22 4.76 11.14
N PRO A 340 4.36 5.04 10.48
CA PRO A 340 4.37 5.26 9.03
C PRO A 340 3.97 4.02 8.22
N CYS A 341 4.14 2.81 8.77
CA CYS A 341 3.70 1.57 8.12
C CYS A 341 2.18 1.40 8.15
N VAL A 342 1.53 1.63 9.29
CA VAL A 342 0.07 1.49 9.39
C VAL A 342 -0.66 2.66 8.74
N LEU A 343 -0.08 3.86 8.77
CA LEU A 343 -0.62 5.06 8.15
C LEU A 343 -0.20 5.22 6.67
N TRP A 344 0.29 4.16 6.03
CA TRP A 344 0.86 4.22 4.68
C TRP A 344 -0.11 4.79 3.62
N LYS A 345 -1.42 4.54 3.73
CA LYS A 345 -2.45 5.12 2.84
C LYS A 345 -2.80 6.58 3.23
N SER A 346 -1.78 7.44 3.31
CA SER A 346 -1.92 8.80 3.86
C SER A 346 -2.87 9.73 3.08
N ARG A 347 -3.15 9.42 1.79
CA ARG A 347 -4.08 10.19 0.94
C ARG A 347 -5.55 9.85 1.14
N SER A 348 -5.88 8.71 1.76
CA SER A 348 -7.25 8.20 1.91
C SER A 348 -7.49 7.75 3.35
N PRO A 349 -7.71 8.69 4.30
CA PRO A 349 -7.93 8.36 5.71
C PRO A 349 -9.04 7.34 5.92
N GLU A 350 -10.08 7.37 5.08
CA GLU A 350 -11.20 6.44 5.17
C GLU A 350 -10.83 4.96 4.91
N SER A 351 -9.65 4.68 4.37
CA SER A 351 -9.14 3.33 4.09
C SER A 351 -8.23 2.77 5.20
N LEU A 352 -7.93 3.57 6.22
CA LEU A 352 -7.04 3.20 7.31
C LEU A 352 -7.81 2.42 8.38
N TRP A 353 -7.52 1.13 8.52
CA TRP A 353 -8.16 0.26 9.51
C TRP A 353 -8.00 0.77 10.95
N MET A 354 -6.83 1.35 11.28
CA MET A 354 -6.53 1.87 12.62
C MET A 354 -7.45 3.04 13.01
N LEU A 355 -7.80 3.88 12.04
CA LEU A 355 -8.53 5.14 12.23
C LEU A 355 -10.00 5.07 11.79
N ASN A 356 -10.45 3.93 11.25
CA ASN A 356 -11.82 3.76 10.77
C ASN A 356 -12.36 2.33 10.99
N PRO A 357 -12.44 1.86 12.25
CA PRO A 357 -13.03 0.56 12.55
C PRO A 357 -14.52 0.50 12.19
N THR A 358 -15.21 1.64 12.06
CA THR A 358 -16.65 1.73 11.81
C THR A 358 -17.11 1.42 10.40
N ARG A 359 -16.23 1.48 9.39
CA ARG A 359 -16.55 0.95 8.05
C ARG A 359 -16.79 -0.56 8.04
N LEU A 360 -16.17 -1.29 8.97
CA LEU A 360 -16.45 -2.71 9.18
C LEU A 360 -17.85 -2.94 9.78
N PHE A 361 -18.40 -1.97 10.52
CA PHE A 361 -19.69 -2.10 11.22
C PHE A 361 -20.90 -1.54 10.45
N ARG A 362 -20.68 -0.62 9.49
CA ARG A 362 -21.77 -0.05 8.68
C ARG A 362 -22.51 -1.15 7.90
N GLN A 363 -21.77 -2.14 7.39
CA GLN A 363 -22.36 -3.28 6.67
C GLN A 363 -23.16 -4.22 7.59
N THR A 364 -22.61 -4.62 8.74
CA THR A 364 -23.30 -5.55 9.66
C THR A 364 -24.59 -4.96 10.25
N ARG A 365 -24.64 -3.64 10.50
CA ARG A 365 -25.84 -3.00 11.06
C ARG A 365 -26.92 -2.72 10.01
N ASP A 366 -26.52 -2.48 8.77
CA ASP A 366 -27.48 -2.36 7.64
C ASP A 366 -28.08 -3.75 7.30
N GLU A 367 -27.34 -4.85 7.53
CA GLU A 367 -27.85 -6.23 7.51
C GLU A 367 -28.80 -6.55 8.70
N GLU A 368 -28.48 -6.14 9.94
CA GLU A 368 -29.38 -6.34 11.08
C GLU A 368 -30.67 -5.51 10.97
N LYS A 369 -30.60 -4.28 10.44
CA LYS A 369 -31.79 -3.46 10.20
C LYS A 369 -32.65 -3.99 9.06
N SER A 370 -32.06 -4.67 8.07
CA SER A 370 -32.84 -5.30 6.99
C SER A 370 -33.47 -6.64 7.40
N GLN A 371 -32.98 -7.29 8.47
CA GLN A 371 -33.60 -8.51 9.03
C GLN A 371 -34.55 -8.25 10.22
N GLY A 372 -34.57 -7.04 10.79
CA GLY A 372 -35.33 -6.72 12.02
C GLY A 372 -36.60 -5.90 11.88
N GLY A 373 -37.11 -5.61 10.67
CA GLY A 373 -38.24 -4.69 10.49
C GLY A 373 -39.21 -5.10 9.39
N LYS A 374 -40.23 -5.89 9.73
CA LYS A 374 -41.48 -5.92 8.96
C LYS A 374 -42.17 -4.56 9.07
N LYS A 375 -42.13 -3.77 8.00
CA LYS A 375 -43.25 -2.96 7.51
C LYS A 375 -42.95 -2.55 6.07
N GLU A 376 -43.60 -3.29 5.19
CA GLU A 376 -43.79 -3.02 3.77
C GLU A 376 -44.69 -1.78 3.61
N GLU A 377 -44.60 -1.14 2.43
CA GLU A 377 -45.45 -0.05 1.92
C GLU A 377 -45.07 1.39 2.33
N ASP A 378 -44.20 2.07 1.54
CA ASP A 378 -44.43 3.48 1.12
C ASP A 378 -43.46 4.07 0.06
N TRP A 379 -43.05 3.31 -0.99
CA TRP A 379 -42.21 3.91 -2.07
C TRP A 379 -42.87 3.94 -3.47
N LEU A 380 -44.13 3.54 -3.60
CA LEU A 380 -44.80 3.42 -4.92
C LEU A 380 -45.71 4.58 -5.34
N LEU A 381 -45.69 5.73 -4.65
CA LEU A 381 -46.51 6.90 -5.03
C LEU A 381 -45.69 8.18 -5.18
N CYS A 382 -44.80 8.23 -6.18
CA CYS A 382 -44.41 9.51 -6.79
C CYS A 382 -43.75 9.35 -8.17
N ARG A 383 -44.49 8.87 -9.18
CA ARG A 383 -44.15 9.16 -10.58
C ARG A 383 -45.35 9.19 -11.52
N THR A 384 -46.30 10.07 -11.23
CA THR A 384 -47.32 10.49 -12.20
C THR A 384 -47.21 11.99 -12.43
N ARG A 385 -46.42 12.37 -13.44
CA ARG A 385 -46.64 13.50 -14.35
C ARG A 385 -45.54 13.51 -15.40
N ALA A 386 -45.85 12.92 -16.55
CA ALA A 386 -45.16 13.23 -17.79
C ALA A 386 -45.70 14.58 -18.31
N PRO A 387 -44.87 15.50 -18.81
CA PRO A 387 -45.34 16.60 -19.63
C PRO A 387 -45.71 16.05 -21.01
N THR A 388 -46.94 16.31 -21.45
CA THR A 388 -47.37 16.20 -22.83
C THR A 388 -46.64 17.26 -23.66
N TYR A 389 -45.78 16.82 -24.57
CA TYR A 389 -45.36 17.60 -25.73
C TYR A 389 -46.08 17.02 -26.94
N ASP A 390 -46.92 17.85 -27.52
CA ASP A 390 -47.57 17.65 -28.81
C ASP A 390 -46.74 18.39 -29.86
N SER A 391 -46.35 17.71 -30.94
CA SER A 391 -46.05 18.31 -32.26
C SER A 391 -45.77 17.21 -33.27
N THR A 392 -46.79 16.97 -34.10
CA THR A 392 -46.76 16.91 -35.57
C THR A 392 -45.60 16.22 -36.31
N ALA A 393 -46.03 15.29 -37.16
CA ALA A 393 -45.36 14.65 -38.29
C ALA A 393 -44.22 15.41 -38.99
N ASP A 394 -43.12 14.70 -39.28
CA ASP A 394 -42.63 14.57 -40.66
C ASP A 394 -41.86 13.25 -40.85
N SER A 395 -42.06 12.65 -42.02
CA SER A 395 -41.55 11.35 -42.43
C SER A 395 -40.27 11.54 -43.25
N SER A 396 -39.12 11.15 -42.70
CA SER A 396 -37.94 10.78 -43.50
C SER A 396 -37.21 9.60 -42.86
N LYS A 397 -37.20 8.46 -43.54
CA LYS A 397 -36.38 7.30 -43.20
C LYS A 397 -34.93 7.64 -43.52
N VAL A 398 -34.22 8.23 -42.56
CA VAL A 398 -32.76 8.20 -42.51
C VAL A 398 -32.38 6.87 -41.85
N GLU A 399 -31.67 6.01 -42.56
CA GLU A 399 -31.05 4.82 -41.94
C GLU A 399 -30.09 5.33 -40.85
N LYS A 400 -30.49 5.20 -39.58
CA LYS A 400 -29.64 5.60 -38.46
C LYS A 400 -28.44 4.65 -38.42
N GLU A 401 -27.27 5.18 -38.75
CA GLU A 401 -26.01 4.49 -38.59
C GLU A 401 -25.78 4.19 -37.11
N VAL A 402 -25.39 2.95 -36.81
CA VAL A 402 -25.20 2.48 -35.43
C VAL A 402 -23.85 2.95 -34.92
N GLU A 403 -23.85 3.85 -33.95
CA GLU A 403 -22.64 4.39 -33.33
C GLU A 403 -22.27 3.65 -32.04
N CYS A 404 -20.97 3.55 -31.74
CA CYS A 404 -20.48 3.01 -30.49
C CYS A 404 -20.80 3.95 -29.32
N TRP A 405 -21.52 3.50 -28.28
CA TRP A 405 -21.91 4.38 -27.15
C TRP A 405 -20.74 4.90 -26.30
N ILE A 406 -19.53 4.34 -26.46
CA ILE A 406 -18.32 4.78 -25.73
C ILE A 406 -17.56 5.86 -26.51
N CYS A 407 -17.35 5.66 -27.82
CA CYS A 407 -16.51 6.56 -28.62
C CYS A 407 -17.28 7.42 -29.62
N TYR A 408 -18.60 7.19 -29.76
CA TYR A 408 -19.50 7.91 -30.67
C TYR A 408 -19.00 7.93 -32.12
N ASP A 409 -18.31 6.87 -32.54
CA ASP A 409 -17.74 6.71 -33.87
C ASP A 409 -18.23 5.39 -34.46
N HIS A 410 -18.70 5.41 -35.70
CA HIS A 410 -19.22 4.25 -36.43
C HIS A 410 -18.25 3.73 -37.51
N GLN A 411 -17.22 4.49 -37.89
CA GLN A 411 -16.26 4.14 -38.95
C GLN A 411 -14.93 3.61 -38.41
N ARG A 412 -14.78 3.63 -37.08
CA ARG A 412 -13.56 3.25 -36.39
C ARG A 412 -13.22 1.76 -36.54
N THR A 413 -12.30 1.44 -37.45
CA THR A 413 -11.87 0.04 -37.71
C THR A 413 -10.73 -0.46 -36.80
N ASP A 414 -10.01 0.42 -36.10
CA ASP A 414 -8.91 0.08 -35.19
C ASP A 414 -9.37 -0.46 -33.82
N ALA A 415 -10.65 -0.28 -33.46
CA ALA A 415 -11.21 -0.66 -32.16
C ALA A 415 -11.86 -2.07 -32.14
N GLY A 416 -11.70 -2.84 -33.21
CA GLY A 416 -12.32 -4.17 -33.36
C GLY A 416 -13.81 -4.10 -33.74
N PRO A 417 -14.48 -5.25 -33.92
CA PRO A 417 -15.85 -5.30 -34.42
C PRO A 417 -16.86 -4.69 -33.44
N MET A 418 -17.94 -4.13 -33.98
CA MET A 418 -19.09 -3.70 -33.20
C MET A 418 -19.82 -4.93 -32.66
N ILE A 419 -19.97 -5.00 -31.34
CA ILE A 419 -20.63 -6.10 -30.65
C ILE A 419 -21.87 -5.58 -29.91
N GLN A 420 -22.86 -6.45 -29.74
CA GLN A 420 -23.91 -6.30 -28.75
C GLN A 420 -23.58 -7.20 -27.55
N PRO A 421 -22.98 -6.63 -26.48
CA PRO A 421 -22.48 -7.40 -25.33
C PRO A 421 -23.55 -7.65 -24.26
N CYS A 422 -24.72 -7.01 -24.38
CA CYS A 422 -25.79 -7.02 -23.38
C CYS A 422 -27.17 -6.92 -24.06
N GLU A 423 -28.25 -7.12 -23.31
CA GLU A 423 -29.62 -7.11 -23.83
C GLU A 423 -30.26 -5.71 -23.95
N CYS A 424 -29.45 -4.65 -23.88
CA CYS A 424 -29.94 -3.29 -24.11
C CYS A 424 -30.46 -3.12 -25.55
N LYS A 425 -31.40 -2.17 -25.72
CA LYS A 425 -31.99 -1.78 -27.00
C LYS A 425 -31.67 -0.32 -27.31
N GLY A 426 -31.69 0.04 -28.59
CA GLY A 426 -31.34 1.39 -29.05
C GLY A 426 -29.85 1.67 -29.04
N ASP A 427 -29.46 2.95 -28.98
CA ASP A 427 -28.09 3.41 -29.21
C ASP A 427 -27.09 2.91 -28.15
N VAL A 428 -27.57 2.59 -26.93
CA VAL A 428 -26.75 2.04 -25.84
C VAL A 428 -26.45 0.54 -25.96
N ALA A 429 -26.97 -0.13 -27.00
CA ALA A 429 -26.78 -1.56 -27.20
C ALA A 429 -25.44 -1.93 -27.86
N TYR A 430 -24.83 -1.00 -28.60
CA TYR A 430 -23.73 -1.28 -29.53
C TYR A 430 -22.42 -0.63 -29.11
N VAL A 431 -21.34 -1.42 -29.11
CA VAL A 431 -20.02 -0.96 -28.69
C VAL A 431 -18.92 -1.72 -29.41
N HIS A 432 -17.80 -1.07 -29.70
CA HIS A 432 -16.62 -1.78 -30.20
C HIS A 432 -16.05 -2.71 -29.13
N HIS A 433 -15.58 -3.89 -29.54
CA HIS A 433 -14.99 -4.89 -28.64
C HIS A 433 -13.86 -4.30 -27.79
N GLU A 434 -12.90 -3.57 -28.37
CA GLU A 434 -11.79 -2.99 -27.61
C GLU A 434 -12.20 -1.76 -26.78
N CYS A 435 -13.24 -1.00 -27.19
CA CYS A 435 -13.79 0.08 -26.38
C CYS A 435 -14.40 -0.46 -25.08
N LEU A 436 -15.24 -1.51 -25.18
CA LEU A 436 -15.83 -2.14 -24.01
C LEU A 436 -14.77 -2.81 -23.14
N LYS A 437 -13.84 -3.55 -23.75
CA LYS A 437 -12.75 -4.20 -23.04
C LYS A 437 -11.95 -3.19 -22.23
N ARG A 438 -11.54 -2.05 -22.83
CA ARG A 438 -10.82 -0.99 -22.12
C ARG A 438 -11.62 -0.37 -20.98
N TRP A 439 -12.91 -0.13 -21.19
CA TRP A 439 -13.82 0.37 -20.16
C TRP A 439 -13.93 -0.59 -18.96
N LEU A 440 -14.03 -1.89 -19.22
CA LEU A 440 -14.05 -2.94 -18.19
C LEU A 440 -12.72 -3.02 -17.42
N MET A 441 -11.58 -2.81 -18.08
CA MET A 441 -10.26 -2.79 -17.43
C MET A 441 -10.08 -1.57 -16.53
N GLU A 442 -10.41 -0.38 -17.03
CA GLU A 442 -10.27 0.86 -16.26
C GLU A 442 -11.24 0.89 -15.07
N SER A 443 -12.30 0.09 -15.14
CA SER A 443 -13.26 -0.12 -14.06
C SER A 443 -13.04 -1.44 -13.30
N ALA A 444 -11.92 -2.15 -13.48
CA ALA A 444 -11.68 -3.47 -12.89
C ALA A 444 -11.61 -3.47 -11.36
N ASP A 445 -11.34 -2.31 -10.76
CA ASP A 445 -11.42 -2.09 -9.30
C ASP A 445 -12.86 -2.17 -8.77
N ASN A 446 -13.87 -2.12 -9.66
CA ASN A 446 -15.27 -2.31 -9.33
C ASN A 446 -15.80 -3.63 -9.95
N PRO A 447 -16.19 -4.63 -9.15
CA PRO A 447 -16.78 -5.87 -9.67
C PRO A 447 -18.10 -5.64 -10.43
N GLU A 448 -18.80 -4.53 -10.20
CA GLU A 448 -20.00 -4.12 -10.96
C GLU A 448 -19.66 -3.63 -12.38
N ALA A 449 -18.39 -3.43 -12.71
CA ALA A 449 -17.99 -3.09 -14.06
C ALA A 449 -18.27 -4.23 -15.04
N LEU A 450 -18.21 -5.48 -14.58
CA LEU A 450 -18.39 -6.68 -15.41
C LEU A 450 -19.86 -6.96 -15.81
N GLN A 451 -20.77 -6.04 -15.49
CA GLN A 451 -22.17 -6.08 -15.92
C GLN A 451 -22.58 -4.76 -16.54
N CYS A 452 -23.57 -4.79 -17.42
CA CYS A 452 -24.10 -3.60 -18.04
C CYS A 452 -24.79 -2.71 -17.00
N LYS A 453 -24.44 -1.41 -16.92
CA LYS A 453 -25.07 -0.47 -15.98
C LYS A 453 -26.56 -0.19 -16.27
N VAL A 454 -26.99 -0.44 -17.50
CA VAL A 454 -28.36 -0.16 -17.97
C VAL A 454 -29.26 -1.37 -17.74
N CYS A 455 -28.95 -2.52 -18.33
CA CYS A 455 -29.78 -3.73 -18.20
C CYS A 455 -29.32 -4.73 -17.15
N GLN A 456 -28.20 -4.47 -16.46
CA GLN A 456 -27.64 -5.33 -15.39
C GLN A 456 -27.24 -6.75 -15.85
N SER A 457 -27.23 -7.05 -17.16
CA SER A 457 -26.76 -8.34 -17.66
C SER A 457 -25.23 -8.45 -17.55
N LYS A 458 -24.72 -9.57 -17.01
CA LYS A 458 -23.28 -9.84 -16.94
C LYS A 458 -22.68 -10.04 -18.33
N TYR A 459 -21.52 -9.44 -18.57
CA TYR A 459 -20.77 -9.66 -19.80
C TYR A 459 -20.15 -11.07 -19.80
N GLN A 460 -20.29 -11.81 -20.90
CA GLN A 460 -19.70 -13.15 -21.03
C GLN A 460 -18.22 -13.04 -21.39
N LEU A 461 -17.34 -13.61 -20.57
CA LEU A 461 -15.88 -13.51 -20.71
C LEU A 461 -15.27 -14.91 -20.93
N LYS A 462 -14.40 -15.05 -21.93
CA LYS A 462 -13.48 -16.19 -22.07
C LYS A 462 -12.08 -15.78 -21.68
N THR A 463 -11.48 -16.50 -20.73
CA THR A 463 -10.08 -16.31 -20.33
C THR A 463 -9.18 -17.15 -21.24
N GLY A 464 -8.34 -16.50 -22.04
CA GLY A 464 -7.24 -17.13 -22.77
C GLY A 464 -6.01 -17.39 -21.90
N SER A 465 -5.00 -18.07 -22.44
CA SER A 465 -3.70 -18.22 -21.77
C SER A 465 -2.93 -16.90 -21.81
N ALA A 466 -2.73 -16.28 -20.65
CA ALA A 466 -2.02 -15.00 -20.52
C ALA A 466 -0.50 -15.20 -20.65
N ASN A 467 0.07 -14.78 -21.79
CA ASN A 467 1.52 -14.73 -21.94
C ASN A 467 2.08 -13.40 -21.37
N ILE A 468 2.73 -13.49 -20.21
CA ILE A 468 3.31 -12.36 -19.46
C ILE A 468 4.29 -11.55 -20.33
N LEU A 469 4.99 -12.21 -21.27
CA LEU A 469 5.96 -11.58 -22.17
C LEU A 469 5.32 -10.56 -23.13
N LYS A 470 4.05 -10.74 -23.52
CA LYS A 470 3.34 -9.80 -24.40
C LYS A 470 2.84 -8.54 -23.67
N GLY A 471 2.84 -8.55 -22.34
CA GLY A 471 2.44 -7.41 -21.51
C GLY A 471 3.52 -6.34 -21.34
N PHE A 472 4.76 -6.63 -21.72
CA PHE A 472 5.89 -5.69 -21.59
C PHE A 472 5.94 -4.70 -22.76
N GLN A 473 5.58 -3.45 -22.46
CA GLN A 473 5.81 -2.31 -23.37
C GLN A 473 7.29 -1.93 -23.39
N LEU A 474 7.82 -1.47 -24.54
CA LEU A 474 9.25 -1.10 -24.70
C LEU A 474 9.71 -0.07 -23.64
N LYS A 475 8.87 0.94 -23.37
CA LYS A 475 9.14 1.95 -22.32
C LYS A 475 9.20 1.32 -20.93
N GLN A 476 8.32 0.38 -20.61
CA GLN A 476 8.27 -0.28 -19.30
C GLN A 476 9.39 -1.32 -19.14
N GLY A 477 9.79 -1.98 -20.23
CA GLY A 477 10.99 -2.81 -20.29
C GLY A 477 12.27 -2.02 -20.02
N LEU A 478 12.40 -0.82 -20.59
CA LEU A 478 13.56 0.07 -20.33
C LEU A 478 13.68 0.42 -18.85
N PHE A 479 12.61 0.90 -18.20
CA PHE A 479 12.67 1.24 -16.78
C PHE A 479 12.92 0.01 -15.89
N THR A 480 12.40 -1.16 -16.27
CA THR A 480 12.67 -2.43 -15.57
C THR A 480 14.16 -2.81 -15.68
N ALA A 481 14.75 -2.66 -16.87
CA ALA A 481 16.18 -2.89 -17.09
C ALA A 481 17.06 -1.90 -16.30
N ILE A 482 16.67 -0.62 -16.24
CA ILE A 482 17.36 0.39 -15.41
C ILE A 482 17.31 -0.02 -13.93
N ALA A 483 16.15 -0.41 -13.42
CA ALA A 483 16.02 -0.84 -12.02
C ALA A 483 16.91 -2.05 -11.71
N LEU A 484 16.96 -3.06 -12.59
CA LEU A 484 17.86 -4.20 -12.44
C LEU A 484 19.34 -3.81 -12.54
N GLY A 485 19.69 -2.87 -13.43
CA GLY A 485 21.04 -2.33 -13.55
C GLY A 485 21.47 -1.59 -12.28
N ILE A 486 20.59 -0.82 -11.66
CA ILE A 486 20.84 -0.16 -10.38
C ILE A 486 21.07 -1.19 -9.26
N MET A 487 20.26 -2.25 -9.20
CA MET A 487 20.40 -3.30 -8.19
C MET A 487 21.74 -4.06 -8.30
N THR A 488 22.30 -4.22 -9.49
CA THR A 488 23.60 -4.86 -9.67
C THR A 488 24.77 -3.89 -9.51
N ALA A 489 24.63 -2.65 -10.00
CA ALA A 489 25.69 -1.64 -9.92
C ALA A 489 25.85 -1.04 -8.51
N GLY A 490 24.78 -0.98 -7.71
CA GLY A 490 24.78 -0.42 -6.35
C GLY A 490 25.82 -1.07 -5.44
N PRO A 491 25.75 -2.40 -5.19
CA PRO A 491 26.72 -3.10 -4.34
C PRO A 491 28.15 -2.96 -4.84
N VAL A 492 28.34 -2.99 -6.16
CA VAL A 492 29.66 -2.82 -6.79
C VAL A 492 30.20 -1.42 -6.50
N ALA A 493 29.38 -0.38 -6.63
CA ALA A 493 29.76 0.99 -6.32
C ALA A 493 30.13 1.15 -4.85
N VAL A 494 29.35 0.58 -3.92
CA VAL A 494 29.67 0.60 -2.47
C VAL A 494 31.01 -0.08 -2.20
N TYR A 495 31.29 -1.24 -2.81
CA TYR A 495 32.58 -1.91 -2.67
C TYR A 495 33.75 -1.02 -3.10
N PHE A 496 33.62 -0.29 -4.22
CA PHE A 496 34.65 0.66 -4.67
C PHE A 496 34.78 1.86 -3.73
N VAL A 497 33.67 2.38 -3.19
CA VAL A 497 33.69 3.49 -2.21
C VAL A 497 34.41 3.06 -0.93
N MET A 498 34.08 1.90 -0.37
CA MET A 498 34.73 1.36 0.83
C MET A 498 36.22 1.14 0.62
N LYS A 499 36.61 0.67 -0.57
CA LYS A 499 38.03 0.50 -0.91
C LYS A 499 38.77 1.83 -1.04
N LYS A 500 38.11 2.88 -1.52
CA LYS A 500 38.72 4.20 -1.74
C LYS A 500 38.79 5.03 -0.45
N TYR A 501 37.79 4.90 0.42
CA TYR A 501 37.67 5.64 1.68
C TYR A 501 37.46 4.65 2.83
N PRO A 502 38.55 4.19 3.49
CA PRO A 502 38.47 3.25 4.62
C PRO A 502 38.03 3.99 5.89
N SER A 503 36.79 4.46 5.90
CA SER A 503 36.13 5.08 7.04
C SER A 503 34.83 4.34 7.34
N ASP A 504 34.62 3.99 8.61
CA ASP A 504 33.45 3.24 9.04
C ASP A 504 32.15 4.03 8.80
N VAL A 505 32.19 5.35 8.98
CA VAL A 505 31.07 6.26 8.70
C VAL A 505 30.69 6.24 7.22
N VAL A 506 31.68 6.37 6.32
CA VAL A 506 31.44 6.32 4.87
C VAL A 506 30.86 4.96 4.47
N SER A 507 31.34 3.88 5.10
CA SER A 507 30.84 2.53 4.86
C SER A 507 29.37 2.39 5.27
N VAL A 508 29.01 2.79 6.49
CA VAL A 508 27.63 2.76 7.00
C VAL A 508 26.68 3.57 6.12
N VAL A 509 27.04 4.82 5.78
CA VAL A 509 26.20 5.69 4.95
C VAL A 509 26.03 5.11 3.54
N SER A 510 27.10 4.59 2.95
CA SER A 510 27.06 4.03 1.58
C SER A 510 26.26 2.73 1.53
N ILE A 511 26.46 1.82 2.48
CA ILE A 511 25.70 0.58 2.60
C ILE A 511 24.22 0.89 2.85
N GLY A 512 23.91 1.79 3.78
CA GLY A 512 22.54 2.21 4.09
C GLY A 512 21.83 2.83 2.88
N ALA A 513 22.50 3.71 2.14
CA ALA A 513 21.97 4.31 0.92
C ALA A 513 21.72 3.27 -0.19
N CYS A 514 22.60 2.28 -0.33
CA CYS A 514 22.44 1.19 -1.30
C CYS A 514 21.24 0.30 -0.96
N ILE A 515 21.10 -0.11 0.31
CA ILE A 515 19.96 -0.91 0.78
C ILE A 515 18.64 -0.15 0.52
N PHE A 516 18.59 1.14 0.83
CA PHE A 516 17.41 1.96 0.57
C PHE A 516 17.07 2.01 -0.93
N LEU A 517 18.08 2.24 -1.79
CA LEU A 517 17.92 2.27 -3.23
C LEU A 517 17.43 0.92 -3.79
N GLU A 518 18.01 -0.18 -3.32
CA GLU A 518 17.59 -1.54 -3.69
C GLU A 518 16.15 -1.83 -3.25
N MET A 519 15.74 -1.42 -2.05
CA MET A 519 14.37 -1.56 -1.58
C MET A 519 13.38 -0.78 -2.47
N VAL A 520 13.74 0.44 -2.89
CA VAL A 520 12.93 1.24 -3.82
C VAL A 520 12.83 0.55 -5.18
N CYS A 521 13.94 0.04 -5.71
CA CYS A 521 13.97 -0.73 -6.95
C CYS A 521 13.12 -2.00 -6.87
N LEU A 522 13.21 -2.77 -5.77
CA LEU A 522 12.39 -3.96 -5.53
C LEU A 522 10.89 -3.64 -5.50
N LYS A 523 10.50 -2.56 -4.81
CA LYS A 523 9.11 -2.09 -4.79
C LYS A 523 8.63 -1.70 -6.19
N TYR A 524 9.45 -0.96 -6.93
CA TYR A 524 9.14 -0.58 -8.31
C TYR A 524 8.97 -1.81 -9.21
N LEU A 525 9.89 -2.77 -9.14
CA LEU A 525 9.83 -4.02 -9.89
C LEU A 525 8.57 -4.82 -9.55
N GLY A 526 8.21 -4.92 -8.27
CA GLY A 526 6.97 -5.57 -7.83
C GLY A 526 5.71 -4.93 -8.41
N ILE A 527 5.62 -3.59 -8.39
CA ILE A 527 4.50 -2.85 -8.99
C ILE A 527 4.48 -3.03 -10.51
N SER A 528 5.64 -2.95 -11.17
CA SER A 528 5.77 -3.12 -12.62
C SER A 528 5.35 -4.53 -13.04
N LEU A 529 5.76 -5.56 -12.29
CA LEU A 529 5.40 -6.96 -12.54
C LEU A 529 3.90 -7.18 -12.34
N CYS A 530 3.31 -6.63 -11.28
CA CYS A 530 1.87 -6.70 -11.04
C CYS A 530 1.09 -6.03 -12.19
N ASN A 531 1.52 -4.85 -12.62
CA ASN A 531 0.91 -4.14 -13.75
C ASN A 531 1.05 -4.91 -15.07
N ALA A 532 2.20 -5.54 -15.32
CA ALA A 532 2.42 -6.37 -16.50
C ALA A 532 1.57 -7.65 -16.47
N TYR A 533 1.45 -8.28 -15.30
CA TYR A 533 0.58 -9.44 -15.09
C TYR A 533 -0.90 -9.08 -15.32
N ASN A 534 -1.37 -7.98 -14.72
CA ASN A 534 -2.73 -7.49 -14.92
C ASN A 534 -3.01 -7.22 -16.40
N ARG A 535 -2.08 -6.56 -17.11
CA ARG A 535 -2.19 -6.31 -18.57
C ARG A 535 -2.19 -7.60 -19.38
N ALA A 536 -1.36 -8.58 -19.05
CA ALA A 536 -1.33 -9.88 -19.73
C ALA A 536 -2.64 -10.65 -19.50
N SER A 537 -3.14 -10.68 -18.26
CA SER A 537 -4.44 -11.27 -17.90
C SER A 537 -5.58 -10.59 -18.65
N ILE A 538 -5.54 -9.27 -18.77
CA ILE A 538 -6.50 -8.47 -19.53
C ILE A 538 -6.44 -8.78 -21.03
N SER A 539 -5.24 -8.95 -21.60
CA SER A 539 -5.07 -9.24 -23.02
C SER A 539 -5.62 -10.61 -23.40
N SER A 540 -5.72 -11.53 -22.43
CA SER A 540 -6.37 -12.82 -22.59
C SER A 540 -7.90 -12.78 -22.41
N LEU A 541 -8.51 -11.67 -22.02
CA LEU A 541 -9.97 -11.57 -21.89
C LEU A 541 -10.61 -11.34 -23.26
N HIS A 542 -11.42 -12.30 -23.70
CA HIS A 542 -12.26 -12.18 -24.88
C HIS A 542 -13.73 -12.06 -24.47
N ILE A 543 -14.36 -10.92 -24.76
CA ILE A 543 -15.79 -10.69 -24.49
C ILE A 543 -16.62 -11.34 -25.60
N ILE A 544 -17.58 -12.18 -25.24
CA ILE A 544 -18.55 -12.75 -26.19
C ILE A 544 -19.72 -11.77 -26.31
N GLY A 545 -19.97 -11.29 -27.52
CA GLY A 545 -21.15 -10.48 -27.86
C GLY A 545 -21.70 -10.91 -29.21
N LYS A 546 -22.99 -10.66 -29.47
CA LYS A 546 -23.59 -10.92 -30.78
C LYS A 546 -22.98 -9.95 -31.80
N MET A 547 -22.45 -10.46 -32.91
CA MET A 547 -21.94 -9.62 -33.99
C MET A 547 -23.10 -9.02 -34.78
N VAL A 548 -22.98 -7.74 -35.11
CA VAL A 548 -23.94 -7.06 -35.99
C VAL A 548 -23.58 -7.40 -37.42
N ASN A 549 -24.35 -8.30 -38.06
CA ASN A 549 -24.20 -8.56 -39.49
C ASN A 549 -24.72 -7.34 -40.26
N ARG A 550 -23.81 -6.64 -40.96
CA ARG A 550 -24.18 -5.64 -41.95
C ARG A 550 -24.82 -6.36 -43.15
N PRO A 551 -26.02 -5.99 -43.63
CA PRO A 551 -26.45 -6.40 -44.95
C PRO A 551 -25.55 -5.73 -45.98
N GLU A 552 -24.83 -6.53 -46.78
CA GLU A 552 -24.16 -6.03 -47.98
C GLU A 552 -25.22 -5.43 -48.91
N THR A 553 -25.17 -4.12 -49.10
CA THR A 553 -25.95 -3.45 -50.14
C THR A 553 -25.37 -3.86 -51.49
N VAL A 554 -25.96 -4.91 -52.08
CA VAL A 554 -25.81 -5.25 -53.49
C VAL A 554 -26.39 -4.08 -54.29
N VAL A 555 -25.52 -3.23 -54.82
CA VAL A 555 -25.91 -2.21 -55.80
C VAL A 555 -26.16 -2.95 -57.13
N THR A 556 -27.43 -3.25 -57.40
CA THR A 556 -27.90 -3.66 -58.73
C THR A 556 -27.97 -2.40 -59.62
N THR A 557 -26.98 -2.19 -60.47
CA THR A 557 -27.03 -1.18 -61.52
C THR A 557 -27.50 -1.83 -62.83
N THR A 558 -28.79 -1.67 -63.16
CA THR A 558 -29.32 -1.96 -64.50
C THR A 558 -28.98 -0.83 -65.47
N THR A 559 -28.00 -1.12 -66.32
CA THR A 559 -27.80 -0.80 -67.75
C THR A 559 -28.56 0.36 -68.41
N THR A 560 -27.80 1.33 -68.92
CA THR A 560 -27.90 1.81 -70.32
C THR A 560 -26.50 2.08 -70.88
N THR A 561 -26.05 1.22 -71.79
CA THR A 561 -24.89 1.42 -72.69
C THR A 561 -25.24 2.38 -73.84
N PRO A 562 -24.23 3.00 -74.47
CA PRO A 562 -23.94 2.63 -75.85
C PRO A 562 -22.46 2.23 -76.07
N THR A 563 -22.30 1.14 -76.82
CA THR A 563 -21.31 0.83 -77.87
C THR A 563 -20.05 1.73 -77.95
N THR A 564 -18.84 1.18 -78.13
CA THR A 564 -18.39 0.53 -79.38
C THR A 564 -17.11 -0.30 -79.20
N SER A 565 -17.05 -1.43 -79.92
CA SER A 565 -15.89 -2.25 -80.39
C SER A 565 -14.94 -2.84 -79.34
N SER A 566 -14.52 -4.11 -79.34
CA SER A 566 -14.55 -5.28 -80.26
C SER A 566 -13.68 -6.31 -79.50
N SER A 567 -13.80 -7.62 -79.51
CA SER A 567 -14.45 -8.61 -80.38
C SER A 567 -14.25 -9.96 -79.67
N GLU A 568 -15.35 -10.71 -79.55
CA GLU A 568 -15.52 -12.13 -79.90
C GLU A 568 -14.39 -13.16 -79.61
N SER A 569 -14.63 -14.39 -79.14
CA SER A 569 -15.86 -15.19 -79.09
C SER A 569 -15.55 -16.59 -78.52
N SER A 570 -16.56 -17.18 -77.84
CA SER A 570 -16.96 -18.61 -77.93
C SER A 570 -16.04 -19.69 -77.31
N ALA A 571 -16.50 -20.75 -76.62
CA ALA A 571 -17.83 -21.27 -76.29
C ALA A 571 -17.76 -22.36 -75.19
N THR A 572 -18.87 -22.53 -74.47
CA THR A 572 -19.51 -23.78 -73.98
C THR A 572 -18.78 -24.83 -73.09
N SER A 573 -19.33 -24.94 -71.87
CA SER A 573 -19.81 -26.14 -71.14
C SER A 573 -18.87 -27.31 -70.78
N ALA A 574 -18.73 -27.61 -69.47
CA ALA A 574 -19.36 -28.78 -68.82
C ALA A 574 -18.79 -29.10 -67.41
N SER A 575 -19.68 -29.56 -66.51
CA SER A 575 -19.51 -30.69 -65.59
C SER A 575 -18.65 -30.59 -64.29
N CYS A 576 -19.39 -30.60 -63.18
CA CYS A 576 -19.33 -31.52 -62.02
C CYS A 576 -18.13 -31.61 -61.04
N THR A 577 -18.56 -31.72 -59.77
CA THR A 577 -18.05 -32.53 -58.64
C THR A 577 -16.85 -32.05 -57.80
N SER A 578 -17.19 -31.64 -56.58
CA SER A 578 -16.63 -32.03 -55.27
C SER A 578 -15.11 -32.29 -55.20
N SER A 579 -14.38 -31.50 -54.40
CA SER A 579 -13.87 -31.93 -53.08
C SER A 579 -12.86 -30.95 -52.45
N LYS A 580 -12.94 -30.90 -51.11
CA LYS A 580 -11.90 -30.60 -50.12
C LYS A 580 -11.40 -29.16 -49.92
N GLU A 581 -11.27 -28.88 -48.62
CA GLU A 581 -10.80 -27.67 -47.92
C GLU A 581 -9.52 -27.03 -48.49
N PRO A 582 -9.29 -25.74 -48.22
CA PRO A 582 -7.94 -25.23 -48.12
C PRO A 582 -7.60 -24.55 -46.79
N SER A 583 -6.36 -24.83 -46.44
CA SER A 583 -5.46 -24.28 -45.45
C SER A 583 -5.21 -22.76 -45.54
N VAL A 584 -4.84 -22.22 -44.38
CA VAL A 584 -4.34 -20.87 -44.09
C VAL A 584 -3.03 -20.55 -44.85
N SER A 585 -2.93 -19.35 -45.41
CA SER A 585 -1.68 -18.71 -45.83
C SER A 585 -1.52 -17.32 -45.20
N ILE A 586 -0.32 -17.06 -44.68
CA ILE A 586 0.11 -15.82 -44.03
C ILE A 586 0.76 -14.93 -45.10
N VAL A 587 0.43 -13.64 -45.13
CA VAL A 587 1.15 -12.63 -45.92
C VAL A 587 1.63 -11.52 -44.98
N SER A 588 2.94 -11.29 -44.98
CA SER A 588 3.64 -10.19 -44.33
C SER A 588 3.87 -9.05 -45.34
N VAL A 589 3.65 -7.80 -44.93
CA VAL A 589 4.02 -6.60 -45.71
C VAL A 589 4.90 -5.69 -44.86
N SER A 590 6.02 -5.28 -45.45
CA SER A 590 7.05 -4.37 -44.91
C SER A 590 6.75 -2.93 -45.36
N VAL A 591 7.07 -1.91 -44.54
CA VAL A 591 6.94 -0.49 -44.91
C VAL A 591 8.27 0.24 -44.66
N ILE A 592 8.63 1.04 -45.65
CA ILE A 592 9.90 1.73 -45.95
C ILE A 592 10.00 3.06 -45.19
N GLY A 593 11.22 3.45 -44.77
CA GLY A 593 11.55 4.78 -44.22
C GLY A 593 12.20 5.72 -45.26
N PRO A 594 12.33 7.04 -45.00
CA PRO A 594 12.88 7.97 -45.98
C PRO A 594 14.38 8.26 -45.75
N GLU A 595 15.16 8.25 -46.83
CA GLU A 595 16.50 8.84 -46.94
C GLU A 595 16.41 10.20 -47.65
N VAL A 596 17.18 11.20 -47.20
CA VAL A 596 17.47 12.42 -47.96
C VAL A 596 18.98 12.67 -47.91
N SER A 597 19.52 12.92 -49.10
CA SER A 597 20.92 12.95 -49.52
C SER A 597 21.68 14.23 -49.16
N SER A 598 22.98 14.05 -48.95
CA SER A 598 24.04 15.04 -48.82
C SER A 598 24.56 15.53 -50.17
N ASP A 599 24.75 16.85 -50.32
CA ASP A 599 25.78 17.45 -51.17
C ASP A 599 26.23 18.77 -50.53
N GLY A 600 27.54 18.97 -50.41
CA GLY A 600 28.14 20.18 -49.84
C GLY A 600 28.81 21.05 -50.91
N VAL A 601 28.88 22.36 -50.70
CA VAL A 601 30.00 23.26 -51.11
C VAL A 601 29.98 24.55 -50.26
N GLN A 602 31.21 24.97 -49.97
CA GLN A 602 31.83 26.12 -49.30
C GLN A 602 31.22 27.56 -49.26
N VAL A 603 31.45 28.20 -48.09
CA VAL A 603 32.11 29.51 -47.80
C VAL A 603 31.54 30.82 -48.38
N HIS A 604 31.09 31.76 -47.51
CA HIS A 604 31.74 33.05 -47.20
C HIS A 604 30.97 33.95 -46.20
N HIS A 605 31.75 34.59 -45.33
CA HIS A 605 31.61 35.85 -44.56
C HIS A 605 30.27 36.60 -44.42
N GLY A 606 30.07 37.13 -43.20
CA GLY A 606 29.21 38.27 -42.88
C GLY A 606 28.91 38.33 -41.39
#